data_AF-A0A2D5MSR8-F1
#
_entry.id   AF-A0A2D5MSR8-F1
#
_cell.length_a   1.000
_cell.length_b   1.000
_cell.length_c   1.000
_cell.angle_alpha   90.00
_cell.angle_beta   90.00
_cell.angle_gamma   90.00
#
_symmetry.space_group_name_H-M   'P 1'
#
loop_
_entity.id
_entity.type
_entity.pdbx_description
1 polymer ?
#
loop_
_entity_poly.entity_id
_entity_poly.type
_entity_poly.pdbx_seq_one_letter_code
_entity_poly.pdbx_strand_id
1 'polypeptide(L)'
;MAIKPPGWCSGAVPAINGWKDPNTNELLVSGRHTQDQIDEFHGVPSVKEVLIEAMPEPVADTEEDEYWTPEDLHGMSKVELEELGREFGIELDRRQNKQALIEELEAVMFD
;
A
#
# COMPACT_ATOMS: atom_id res chain seq x y z
N MET A 1 -23.15 4.40 17.69
CA MET A 1 -24.46 3.71 17.83
C MET A 1 -24.44 2.65 16.75
N ALA A 2 -24.19 1.41 17.14
CA ALA A 2 -23.87 0.35 16.20
C ALA A 2 -25.03 0.14 15.21
N ILE A 3 -24.69 0.20 13.92
CA ILE A 3 -25.63 -0.11 12.84
C ILE A 3 -25.95 -1.60 12.87
N LYS A 4 -27.20 -1.95 12.52
CA LYS A 4 -27.68 -3.34 12.53
C LYS A 4 -28.12 -3.75 11.13
N PRO A 5 -27.80 -4.98 10.71
CA PRO A 5 -28.18 -5.46 9.40
C PRO A 5 -29.71 -5.57 9.30
N PRO A 6 -30.26 -5.51 8.08
CA PRO A 6 -31.69 -5.68 7.86
C PRO A 6 -32.16 -7.05 8.38
N GLY A 7 -33.32 -7.10 9.03
CA GLY A 7 -33.82 -8.35 9.65
C GLY A 7 -34.05 -9.51 8.66
N TRP A 8 -34.16 -9.21 7.37
CA TRP A 8 -34.29 -10.20 6.30
C TRP A 8 -32.94 -10.66 5.73
N CYS A 9 -31.83 -9.98 6.04
CA CYS A 9 -30.47 -10.33 5.62
C CYS A 9 -29.47 -10.01 6.73
N SER A 10 -29.30 -10.96 7.66
CA SER A 10 -28.37 -10.84 8.79
C SER A 10 -26.89 -10.94 8.38
N GLY A 11 -26.60 -11.44 7.18
CA GLY A 11 -25.25 -11.54 6.62
C GLY A 11 -24.83 -10.32 5.81
N ALA A 12 -25.65 -9.28 5.75
CA ALA A 12 -25.32 -8.07 5.01
C ALA A 12 -24.14 -7.33 5.66
N VAL A 13 -23.22 -6.84 4.82
CA VAL A 13 -22.05 -6.07 5.23
C VAL A 13 -22.34 -4.58 5.07
N PRO A 14 -22.04 -3.73 6.07
CA PRO A 14 -22.28 -2.31 5.94
C PRO A 14 -21.20 -1.65 5.07
N ALA A 15 -21.65 -0.79 4.17
CA ALA A 15 -20.85 0.03 3.28
C ALA A 15 -21.32 1.49 3.38
N ILE A 16 -20.51 2.43 2.87
CA ILE A 16 -20.83 3.86 2.91
C ILE A 16 -22.20 4.18 2.28
N ASN A 17 -22.57 3.46 1.22
CA ASN A 17 -23.82 3.63 0.48
C ASN A 17 -24.98 2.73 0.97
N GLY A 18 -24.80 1.99 2.07
CA GLY A 18 -25.83 1.15 2.68
C GLY A 18 -25.37 -0.26 2.98
N TRP A 19 -26.25 -1.25 2.88
CA TRP A 19 -25.95 -2.66 3.15
C TRP A 19 -25.72 -3.41 1.86
N LYS A 20 -24.65 -4.20 1.81
CA LYS A 20 -24.28 -5.00 0.64
C LYS A 20 -24.27 -6.49 0.92
N ASP A 21 -24.49 -7.29 -0.12
CA ASP A 21 -24.30 -8.74 -0.06
C ASP A 21 -22.80 -9.08 -0.07
N PRO A 22 -22.31 -9.96 0.83
CA PRO A 22 -20.88 -10.31 0.91
C PRO A 22 -20.37 -11.11 -0.30
N ASN A 23 -21.25 -11.79 -1.05
CA ASN A 23 -20.85 -12.66 -2.16
C ASN A 23 -20.96 -11.94 -3.51
N THR A 24 -21.98 -11.10 -3.69
CA THR A 24 -22.25 -10.42 -4.97
C THR A 24 -21.86 -8.95 -4.99
N ASN A 25 -21.53 -8.35 -3.84
CA ASN A 25 -21.32 -6.92 -3.64
C ASN A 25 -22.53 -6.04 -4.03
N GLU A 26 -23.70 -6.64 -4.26
CA GLU A 26 -24.92 -5.93 -4.63
C GLU A 26 -25.42 -5.10 -3.46
N LEU A 27 -25.92 -3.89 -3.73
CA LEU A 27 -26.51 -3.02 -2.74
C LEU A 27 -27.92 -3.51 -2.37
N LEU A 28 -28.05 -4.14 -1.21
CA LEU A 28 -29.29 -4.70 -0.68
C LEU A 28 -30.22 -3.60 -0.14
N VAL A 29 -29.68 -2.67 0.64
CA VAL A 29 -30.44 -1.57 1.23
C VAL A 29 -29.62 -0.30 1.11
N SER A 30 -30.16 0.73 0.46
CA SER A 30 -29.50 2.03 0.42
C SER A 30 -29.53 2.70 1.79
N GLY A 31 -28.40 3.28 2.17
CA GLY A 31 -28.21 3.93 3.46
C GLY A 31 -26.98 4.83 3.42
N ARG A 32 -26.78 5.62 4.47
CA ARG A 32 -25.54 6.39 4.65
C ARG A 32 -24.93 5.98 5.96
N HIS A 33 -23.96 5.07 5.90
CA HIS A 33 -23.19 4.65 7.06
C HIS A 33 -21.87 5.41 7.08
N THR A 34 -21.45 5.84 8.26
CA THR A 34 -20.12 6.43 8.46
C THR A 34 -19.08 5.33 8.64
N GLN A 35 -17.81 5.62 8.32
CA GLN A 35 -16.70 4.67 8.50
C GLN A 35 -16.62 4.17 9.96
N ASP A 36 -16.87 5.06 10.93
CA ASP A 36 -16.94 4.76 12.36
C ASP A 36 -17.98 3.68 12.69
N GLN A 37 -19.16 3.75 12.08
CA GLN A 37 -20.22 2.77 12.27
C GLN A 37 -19.92 1.42 11.61
N ILE A 38 -19.20 1.43 10.49
CA ILE A 38 -18.75 0.22 9.78
C ILE A 38 -17.68 -0.48 10.60
N ASP A 39 -16.74 0.27 11.15
CA ASP A 39 -15.65 -0.22 12.00
C ASP A 39 -16.19 -0.83 13.30
N GLU A 40 -17.12 -0.11 13.96
CA GLU A 40 -17.87 -0.58 15.13
C GLU A 40 -18.67 -1.87 14.81
N PHE A 41 -19.18 -2.03 13.57
CA PHE A 41 -19.88 -3.25 13.14
C PHE A 41 -18.94 -4.44 12.90
N HIS A 42 -17.75 -4.21 12.34
CA HIS A 42 -16.76 -5.26 12.12
C HIS A 42 -16.01 -5.64 13.41
N GLY A 43 -16.29 -4.98 14.54
CA GLY A 43 -15.59 -5.20 15.79
C GLY A 43 -14.11 -4.82 15.71
N VAL A 44 -13.75 -4.02 14.71
CA VAL A 44 -12.42 -3.42 14.62
C VAL A 44 -12.44 -2.25 15.60
N PRO A 45 -11.51 -2.21 16.58
CA PRO A 45 -11.40 -1.06 17.44
C PRO A 45 -10.91 0.12 16.59
N SER A 46 -11.77 1.13 16.46
CA SER A 46 -11.48 2.37 15.76
C SER A 46 -10.20 2.99 16.34
N VAL A 47 -9.09 2.87 15.61
CA VAL A 47 -7.84 3.56 15.94
C VAL A 47 -8.05 5.04 15.60
N LYS A 48 -8.68 5.76 16.52
CA LYS A 48 -8.96 7.18 16.40
C LYS A 48 -8.24 7.96 17.49
N GLU A 49 -6.92 7.93 17.43
CA GLU A 49 -5.95 8.89 17.97
C GLU A 49 -4.73 8.75 17.02
N VAL A 50 -4.30 9.74 16.26
CA VAL A 50 -3.68 10.97 16.74
C VAL A 50 -3.94 12.14 15.77
N LEU A 51 -4.43 13.23 16.37
CA LEU A 51 -4.34 14.61 15.90
C LEU A 51 -2.87 15.03 15.75
N ILE A 52 -2.41 15.30 14.53
CA ILE A 52 -1.31 16.23 14.31
C ILE A 52 -1.89 17.44 13.58
N GLU A 53 -2.10 18.48 14.38
CA GLU A 53 -2.28 19.85 13.95
C GLU A 53 -0.98 20.34 13.29
N ALA A 54 -0.88 20.17 11.98
CA ALA A 54 0.06 20.92 11.17
C ALA A 54 -0.61 21.12 9.81
N MET A 55 -0.94 22.37 9.51
CA MET A 55 -1.12 22.81 8.13
C MET A 55 0.28 23.06 7.58
N PRO A 56 0.82 22.22 6.68
CA PRO A 56 1.80 22.68 5.72
C PRO A 56 1.06 23.19 4.48
N GLU A 57 1.58 24.30 3.99
CA GLU A 57 1.33 24.94 2.70
C GLU A 57 1.35 23.93 1.53
N PRO A 58 0.79 24.27 0.34
CA PRO A 58 0.79 23.36 -0.81
C PRO A 58 2.23 22.97 -1.19
N VAL A 59 2.67 21.80 -0.73
CA VAL A 59 3.95 21.21 -1.14
C VAL A 59 3.76 20.62 -2.51
N ALA A 60 4.62 21.10 -3.40
CA ALA A 60 4.76 20.71 -4.79
C ALA A 60 4.73 19.19 -4.97
N ASP A 61 4.33 18.77 -6.17
CA ASP A 61 4.88 17.64 -6.93
C ASP A 61 6.24 17.19 -6.35
N THR A 62 6.21 16.33 -5.34
CA THR A 62 7.37 15.55 -4.93
C THR A 62 7.18 14.27 -5.67
N GLU A 63 7.82 14.20 -6.83
CA GLU A 63 8.33 12.97 -7.42
C GLU A 63 8.69 12.05 -6.24
N GLU A 64 7.92 10.97 -6.05
CA GLU A 64 8.32 9.90 -5.14
C GLU A 64 9.64 9.41 -5.73
N ASP A 65 10.76 9.93 -5.25
CA ASP A 65 12.07 9.31 -5.43
C ASP A 65 11.90 7.89 -4.91
N GLU A 66 11.62 6.95 -5.82
CA GLU A 66 11.50 5.53 -5.50
C GLU A 66 12.90 5.07 -5.08
N TYR A 67 13.20 5.27 -3.80
CA TYR A 67 14.40 4.73 -3.18
C TYR A 67 14.31 3.22 -3.27
N TRP A 68 15.14 2.61 -4.13
CA TRP A 68 15.29 1.17 -4.18
C TRP A 68 15.67 0.64 -2.81
N THR A 69 15.12 -0.51 -2.45
CA THR A 69 15.56 -1.25 -1.27
C THR A 69 16.50 -2.39 -1.69
N PRO A 70 17.35 -2.88 -0.79
CA PRO A 70 18.18 -4.06 -1.06
C PRO A 70 17.35 -5.30 -1.46
N GLU A 71 16.11 -5.40 -0.98
CA GLU A 71 15.18 -6.47 -1.35
C GLU A 71 14.72 -6.36 -2.81
N ASP A 72 14.53 -5.13 -3.32
CA ASP A 72 14.17 -4.88 -4.72
C ASP A 72 15.27 -5.34 -5.67
N LEU A 73 16.54 -5.09 -5.32
CA LEU A 73 17.70 -5.54 -6.09
C LEU A 73 17.78 -7.07 -6.16
N HIS A 74 17.42 -7.75 -5.07
CA HIS A 74 17.30 -9.20 -5.03
C HIS A 74 16.20 -9.75 -5.95
N GLY A 75 15.17 -8.95 -6.25
CA GLY A 75 14.12 -9.26 -7.22
C GLY A 75 14.56 -9.17 -8.68
N MET A 76 15.45 -8.23 -9.00
CA MET A 76 15.86 -7.90 -10.38
C MET A 76 16.69 -9.01 -11.06
N SER A 77 16.57 -9.16 -12.37
CA SER A 77 17.41 -10.06 -13.16
C SER A 77 18.83 -9.51 -13.32
N LYS A 78 19.80 -10.36 -13.71
CA LYS A 78 21.18 -9.92 -13.96
C LYS A 78 21.30 -8.83 -15.03
N VAL A 79 20.35 -8.78 -15.96
CA VAL A 79 20.33 -7.76 -17.01
C VAL A 79 19.86 -6.43 -16.44
N GLU A 80 18.76 -6.46 -15.68
CA GLU A 80 18.20 -5.27 -15.03
C GLU A 80 19.19 -4.64 -14.03
N LEU A 81 19.90 -5.47 -13.25
CA LEU A 81 20.95 -4.97 -12.35
C LEU A 81 22.07 -4.25 -13.12
N GLU A 82 22.48 -4.76 -14.28
CA GLU A 82 23.52 -4.13 -15.11
C GLU A 82 23.03 -2.81 -15.70
N GLU A 83 21.79 -2.75 -16.16
CA GLU A 83 21.18 -1.52 -16.66
C GLU A 83 21.11 -0.46 -15.57
N LEU A 84 20.62 -0.85 -14.38
CA LEU A 84 20.55 0.03 -13.22
C LEU A 84 21.94 0.49 -12.78
N GLY A 85 22.93 -0.42 -12.74
CA GLY A 85 24.31 -0.07 -12.49
C GLY A 85 24.85 0.98 -13.47
N ARG A 86 24.54 0.87 -14.77
CA ARG A 86 24.97 1.86 -15.77
C ARG A 86 24.35 3.23 -15.52
N GLU A 87 23.14 3.30 -14.99
CA GLU A 87 22.52 4.57 -14.58
C GLU A 87 23.30 5.25 -13.44
N PHE A 88 23.80 4.46 -12.48
CA PHE A 88 24.68 4.93 -11.41
C PHE A 88 26.16 5.04 -11.83
N GLY A 89 26.48 4.74 -13.11
CA GLY A 89 27.83 4.87 -13.67
C GLY A 89 28.77 3.70 -13.38
N ILE A 90 28.25 2.55 -12.95
CA ILE A 90 29.01 1.30 -12.76
C ILE A 90 28.67 0.27 -13.84
N GLU A 91 29.68 -0.45 -14.33
CA GLU A 91 29.49 -1.53 -15.29
C GLU A 91 29.56 -2.87 -14.57
N LEU A 92 28.40 -3.49 -14.34
CA LEU A 92 28.32 -4.79 -13.70
C LEU A 92 28.69 -5.92 -14.68
N ASP A 93 29.63 -6.80 -14.31
CA ASP A 93 30.02 -7.94 -15.16
C ASP A 93 29.05 -9.12 -14.99
N ARG A 94 28.16 -9.31 -15.96
CA ARG A 94 27.16 -10.40 -15.96
C ARG A 94 27.73 -11.83 -15.92
N ARG A 95 29.04 -12.03 -16.09
CA ARG A 95 29.67 -13.36 -15.96
C ARG A 95 29.82 -13.76 -14.50
N GLN A 96 29.75 -12.79 -13.59
CA GLN A 96 29.71 -13.02 -12.15
C GLN A 96 28.34 -13.56 -11.70
N ASN A 97 28.28 -13.97 -10.43
CA ASN A 97 27.04 -14.43 -9.79
C ASN A 97 26.13 -13.25 -9.45
N LYS A 98 24.80 -13.48 -9.43
CA LYS A 98 23.81 -12.42 -9.21
C LYS A 98 24.05 -11.67 -7.88
N GLN A 99 24.45 -12.39 -6.82
CA GLN A 99 24.75 -11.77 -5.53
C GLN A 99 25.91 -10.78 -5.63
N ALA A 100 26.99 -11.11 -6.33
CA ALA A 100 28.11 -10.19 -6.53
C ALA A 100 27.68 -8.90 -7.25
N LEU A 101 26.78 -9.02 -8.24
CA LEU A 101 26.22 -7.85 -8.94
C LEU A 101 25.36 -6.98 -8.03
N ILE A 102 24.58 -7.59 -7.14
CA ILE A 102 23.77 -6.87 -6.15
C ILE A 102 24.67 -6.16 -5.15
N GLU A 103 25.67 -6.85 -4.58
CA GLU A 103 26.60 -6.26 -3.62
C GLU A 103 27.36 -5.05 -4.19
N GLU A 104 27.83 -5.14 -5.45
CA GLU A 104 28.50 -4.01 -6.12
C GLU A 104 27.55 -2.81 -6.33
N LEU A 105 26.28 -3.08 -6.65
CA LEU A 105 25.28 -2.04 -6.84
C LEU A 105 24.82 -1.44 -5.49
N GLU A 106 24.63 -2.28 -4.47
CA GLU A 106 24.31 -1.85 -3.11
C GLU A 106 25.40 -0.96 -2.53
N ALA A 107 26.68 -1.30 -2.74
CA ALA A 107 27.81 -0.48 -2.30
C ALA A 107 27.89 0.88 -3.00
N VAL A 108 27.16 1.10 -4.10
CA VAL A 108 27.12 2.38 -4.82
C VAL A 108 25.86 3.16 -4.50
N MET A 109 24.75 2.45 -4.26
CA MET A 109 23.44 3.05 -3.99
C MET A 109 23.20 3.32 -2.50
N PHE A 110 23.83 2.57 -1.59
CA PHE A 110 23.54 2.60 -0.15
C PHE A 110 24.76 2.81 0.77
N ASP A 111 25.96 3.02 0.22
CA ASP A 111 27.18 3.43 0.98
C ASP A 111 27.30 4.96 1.04
#